data_AF-A0A6A5W9G5-F1
#
_entry.id   AF-A0A6A5W9G5-F1
#
_cell.length_a   1.000
_cell.length_b   1.000
_cell.length_c   1.000
_cell.angle_alpha   90.00
_cell.angle_beta   90.00
_cell.angle_gamma   90.00
#
_symmetry.space_group_name_H-M   'P 1'
#
loop_
_entity.id
_entity.type
_entity.pdbx_description
1 polymer ?
#
loop_
_entity_poly.entity_id
_entity_poly.type
_entity_poly.pdbx_seq_one_letter_code
_entity_poly.pdbx_strand_id
1 'polypeptide(L)' 'MPSPTATRSFIRSASRYLTEPHPFNRMPTTVKPHPWRAMDLAKHVGRGAIIFPGFVGVVLWPLAAKEALDGTM' A
#
# COMPACT_ATOMS: atom_id res chain seq x y z
N MET A 1 3.06 -35.84 -36.93
CA MET A 1 2.54 -34.49 -36.60
C MET A 1 3.75 -33.59 -36.30
N PRO A 2 3.91 -32.41 -36.94
CA PRO A 2 5.02 -31.53 -36.59
C PRO A 2 4.88 -31.09 -35.12
N SER A 3 5.88 -31.45 -34.32
CA SER A 3 5.97 -31.03 -32.91
C SER A 3 6.09 -29.51 -32.84
N PRO A 4 5.34 -28.81 -31.99
CA PRO A 4 5.48 -27.37 -31.83
C PRO A 4 6.88 -27.06 -31.29
N THR A 5 7.72 -26.47 -32.14
CA THR A 5 9.03 -25.95 -31.72
C THR A 5 8.85 -24.99 -30.55
N ALA A 6 9.79 -24.98 -29.60
CA ALA A 6 9.73 -24.13 -28.39
C ALA A 6 9.35 -22.68 -28.69
N THR A 7 9.86 -22.13 -29.80
CA THR A 7 9.53 -20.78 -30.30
C THR A 7 8.06 -20.58 -30.63
N ARG A 8 7.40 -21.56 -31.28
CA ARG A 8 5.96 -21.47 -31.61
C ARG A 8 5.09 -21.59 -30.36
N SER A 9 5.51 -22.41 -29.40
CA SER A 9 4.86 -22.51 -28.09
C SER A 9 4.96 -21.21 -27.31
N PHE A 10 6.14 -20.57 -27.30
CA PHE A 10 6.37 -19.28 -26.66
C PHE A 10 5.53 -18.16 -27.28
N ILE A 11 5.48 -18.06 -28.61
CA ILE A 11 4.68 -17.04 -29.29
C ILE A 11 3.19 -17.18 -28.97
N ARG A 12 2.68 -18.43 -28.91
CA ARG A 12 1.27 -18.69 -28.56
C ARG A 12 0.95 -18.40 -27.10
N SER A 13 1.87 -18.66 -26.16
CA SER A 13 1.68 -18.30 -24.75
C SER A 13 1.77 -16.80 -24.53
N ALA A 14 2.72 -16.13 -25.21
CA ALA A 14 2.87 -14.68 -25.14
C ALA A 14 1.66 -13.97 -25.75
N SER A 15 1.14 -14.43 -26.90
CA SER A 15 -0.07 -13.86 -27.49
C SER A 15 -1.26 -14.00 -26.54
N ARG A 16 -1.46 -15.17 -25.93
CA ARG A 16 -2.52 -15.37 -24.94
C ARG A 16 -2.34 -14.49 -23.70
N TYR A 17 -1.13 -14.37 -23.16
CA TYR A 17 -0.85 -13.48 -22.02
C TYR A 17 -1.12 -12.00 -22.32
N LEU A 18 -0.83 -11.57 -23.55
CA LEU A 18 -1.00 -10.18 -23.98
C LEU A 18 -2.41 -9.85 -24.49
N THR A 19 -3.17 -10.84 -24.98
CA THR A 19 -4.51 -10.63 -25.54
C THR A 19 -5.65 -11.17 -24.68
N GLU A 20 -5.40 -12.11 -23.78
CA GLU A 20 -6.40 -12.56 -22.83
C GLU A 20 -6.54 -11.48 -21.73
N PRO A 21 -7.77 -11.17 -21.30
CA PRO A 21 -7.99 -10.37 -20.10
C PRO A 21 -7.46 -11.16 -18.91
N HIS A 22 -6.17 -11.00 -18.64
CA HIS A 22 -5.54 -11.50 -17.43
C HIS A 22 -6.41 -11.04 -16.24
N PRO A 23 -6.62 -11.85 -15.19
CA PRO A 23 -7.51 -11.49 -14.07
C PRO A 23 -7.18 -10.13 -13.43
N PHE A 24 -5.93 -9.68 -13.61
CA PHE A 24 -5.38 -8.39 -13.19
C PHE A 24 -5.26 -7.33 -14.31
N ASN A 25 -5.45 -7.70 -15.58
CA ASN A 25 -5.54 -6.76 -16.72
C ASN A 25 -7.01 -6.41 -17.01
N ARG A 26 -7.74 -6.03 -15.96
CA ARG A 26 -9.03 -5.38 -16.11
C ARG A 26 -8.73 -3.97 -16.56
N MET A 27 -8.88 -3.67 -17.85
CA MET A 27 -8.96 -2.27 -18.31
C MET A 27 -10.14 -1.63 -17.54
N PRO A 28 -9.89 -0.73 -16.58
CA PRO A 28 -10.91 -0.25 -15.65
C PRO A 28 -11.80 0.82 -16.29
N THR A 29 -12.02 0.75 -17.60
CA THR A 29 -12.95 1.62 -18.32
C THR A 29 -14.39 1.10 -18.23
N THR A 30 -14.57 -0.20 -17.99
CA THR A 30 -15.90 -0.85 -17.91
C THR A 30 -16.40 -1.05 -16.47
N VAL A 31 -15.54 -0.85 -15.47
CA VAL A 31 -15.87 -1.04 -14.05
C VAL A 31 -15.67 0.27 -13.31
N LYS A 32 -16.73 0.77 -12.66
CA LYS A 32 -16.66 1.97 -11.84
C LYS A 32 -15.66 1.77 -10.68
N PRO A 33 -14.75 2.73 -10.42
CA PRO A 33 -13.89 2.69 -9.24
C PRO A 33 -14.71 2.55 -7.96
N HIS A 34 -14.19 1.80 -6.99
CA HIS A 34 -14.81 1.71 -5.67
C HIS A 34 -14.86 3.12 -5.03
N PRO A 35 -15.99 3.53 -4.41
CA PRO A 35 -16.08 4.82 -3.76
C PRO A 35 -15.07 4.94 -2.62
N TRP A 36 -14.39 6.08 -2.50
CA TRP A 36 -13.51 6.32 -1.36
C TRP A 36 -14.34 6.34 -0.07
N ARG A 37 -14.08 5.39 0.82
CA ARG A 37 -14.62 5.34 2.19
C ARG A 37 -13.82 6.20 3.17
N ALA A 38 -13.73 7.51 2.92
CA ALA A 38 -12.88 8.42 3.68
C ALA A 38 -13.28 8.50 5.16
N MET A 39 -14.58 8.39 5.42
CA MET A 39 -15.13 8.42 6.77
C MET A 39 -14.71 7.21 7.62
N ASP A 40 -14.52 6.05 7.00
CA ASP A 40 -14.06 4.88 7.74
C ASP A 40 -12.59 5.02 8.11
N LEU A 41 -11.77 5.56 7.21
CA LEU A 41 -10.39 5.91 7.54
C LEU A 41 -10.33 6.95 8.67
N ALA A 42 -11.15 8.00 8.59
CA ALA A 42 -11.22 9.04 9.62
C ALA A 42 -11.59 8.47 11.01
N LYS A 43 -12.50 7.51 11.10
CA LYS A 43 -12.84 6.82 12.37
C LYS A 43 -11.65 6.06 12.95
N HIS A 44 -10.86 5.39 12.10
CA HIS A 44 -9.67 4.67 12.55
C HIS A 44 -8.56 5.62 13.00
N VAL A 45 -8.34 6.71 12.26
CA VAL A 45 -7.40 7.78 12.64
C VAL A 45 -7.82 8.44 13.95
N GLY A 46 -9.11 8.72 14.13
CA GLY A 46 -9.64 9.29 15.37
C GLY A 46 -9.42 8.38 16.59
N ARG A 47 -9.50 7.05 16.44
CA ARG A 47 -9.13 6.10 17.50
C ARG A 47 -7.63 6.15 17.83
N GLY A 48 -6.77 6.27 16.82
CA GLY A 48 -5.33 6.39 16.99
C GLY A 48 -4.90 7.69 17.69
N ALA A 49 -5.69 8.76 17.56
CA ALA A 49 -5.43 10.05 18.20
C ALA A 49 -5.41 9.98 19.74
N ILE A 50 -6.04 8.98 20.36
CA ILE A 50 -5.99 8.76 21.81
C ILE A 50 -4.60 8.28 22.26
N ILE A 51 -3.93 7.49 21.43
CA ILE A 51 -2.64 6.85 21.74
C ILE A 51 -1.48 7.78 21.37
N PHE A 52 -1.68 8.65 20.37
CA PHE A 52 -0.67 9.56 19.83
C PHE A 52 0.04 10.44 20.88
N PRO A 53 -0.63 11.07 21.86
CA PRO A 53 0.05 11.86 22.89
C PRO A 53 1.04 11.04 23.74
N GLY A 54 0.72 9.78 24.04
CA GLY A 54 1.62 8.87 24.75
C GLY A 54 2.89 8.58 23.94
N PHE A 55 2.75 8.37 22.63
CA PHE A 55 3.90 8.21 21.74
C PHE A 55 4.73 9.49 21.64
N VAL A 56 4.11 10.65 21.56
CA VAL A 56 4.82 11.94 21.56
C VAL A 56 5.65 12.08 22.84
N GLY A 57 5.11 11.72 24.00
CA GLY A 57 5.86 11.68 25.26
C GLY A 57 7.06 10.73 25.20
N VAL A 58 6.88 9.50 24.73
CA VAL A 58 7.96 8.49 24.63
C VAL A 58 9.01 8.82 23.56
N VAL A 59 8.66 9.60 22.54
CA VAL A 59 9.64 10.04 21.52
C VAL A 59 10.37 11.30 21.98
N LEU A 60 9.68 12.24 22.63
CA LEU A 60 10.25 13.52 23.01
C LEU A 60 10.87 13.56 24.41
N TRP A 61 10.66 12.55 25.26
CA TRP A 61 11.25 12.56 26.61
C TRP A 61 12.78 12.70 26.64
N PRO A 62 13.61 12.22 25.69
CA PRO A 62 15.05 12.41 25.77
C PRO A 62 15.44 13.88 25.54
N LEU A 63 14.71 14.59 24.68
CA LEU A 63 14.91 16.02 24.44
C LEU A 63 14.48 16.83 25.66
N ALA A 64 13.30 16.52 26.22
CA ALA A 64 12.82 17.15 27.44
C ALA A 64 13.76 16.88 28.64
N ALA A 65 14.29 15.66 28.76
CA ALA A 65 15.25 15.28 29.79
C ALA A 65 16.58 16.01 29.62
N LYS A 66 17.07 16.13 28.37
CA LYS A 66 18.27 16.92 28.07
C LYS A 66 18.09 18.37 28.51
N GLU A 67 17.03 19.05 28.08
CA GLU A 67 16.80 20.45 28.45
C GLU A 67 16.61 20.64 29.96
N ALA A 68 15.91 19.72 30.62
CA ALA A 68 15.69 19.77 32.07
C ALA A 68 16.99 19.56 32.88
N LEU A 69 17.88 18.67 32.43
CA LEU A 69 19.14 18.36 33.12
C LEU A 69 20.23 19.39 32.80
N ASP A 70 20.34 19.82 31.54
CA ASP A 70 21.32 20.80 31.09
C ASP A 70 21.00 22.22 31.61
N GLY A 71 19.73 22.56 31.85
CA GLY A 71 19.31 23.84 32.44
C GLY A 71 19.42 23.93 33.96
N THR A 72 19.85 22.86 34.64
CA THR A 72 20.10 22.81 36.09
C THR A 72 21.59 22.75 36.46
N MET A 73 22.49 22.89 35.49
CA MET A 73 23.91 23.23 35.68
C MET A 73 24.19 24.66 35.21
#